data_AF-A0AAV7WLG6-F1
#
_entry.id   AF-A0AAV7WLG6-F1
#
_cell.length_a   1.000
_cell.length_b   1.000
_cell.length_c   1.000
_cell.angle_alpha   90.00
_cell.angle_beta   90.00
_cell.angle_gamma   90.00
#
_symmetry.space_group_name_H-M   'P 1'
#
loop_
_entity.id
_entity.type
_entity.pdbx_description
1 polymer ?
#
loop_
_entity_poly.entity_id
_entity_poly.type
_entity_poly.pdbx_seq_one_letter_code
_entity_poly.pdbx_strand_id
1 'polypeptide(L)'
;MGHHNRTDASQGNSMEQYTTTVVLPQRAARLEVSGDTAGMPLNTEQPSIAELLAAIQGSWVALESKIETVAVEVNRLRADLRKVSDKVKVAEGSITELQSEVGMLRKQMVQATSTVGRLEPRLEDAEGRSQLNNVRLLGFPECAEGSATESFVENWIRDVLQPTGLSRVFVVERAHRALVTPP
;
A
#
# COMPACT_ATOMS: atom_id res chain seq x y z
N MET A 1 -7.96 9.43 -28.03
CA MET A 1 -6.72 9.36 -28.83
C MET A 1 -5.77 10.38 -28.23
N GLY A 2 -4.80 10.07 -27.38
CA GLY A 2 -3.82 9.00 -27.45
C GLY A 2 -2.43 9.65 -27.34
N HIS A 3 -2.20 10.38 -26.23
CA HIS A 3 -0.89 10.97 -25.93
C HIS A 3 0.10 9.85 -25.62
N HIS A 4 1.03 9.62 -26.54
CA HIS A 4 2.13 8.68 -26.36
C HIS A 4 3.22 9.36 -25.53
N ASN A 5 3.22 9.02 -24.25
CA ASN A 5 4.31 9.27 -23.32
C ASN A 5 5.40 8.23 -23.62
N ARG A 6 6.54 8.65 -24.19
CA ARG A 6 7.70 7.78 -24.35
C ARG A 6 8.76 8.19 -23.33
N THR A 7 8.87 7.31 -22.35
CA THR A 7 9.92 7.17 -21.35
C THR A 7 11.32 7.13 -21.98
N ASP A 8 12.21 7.98 -21.49
CA ASP A 8 13.64 7.67 -21.34
C ASP A 8 14.14 8.33 -20.06
N ALA A 9 13.87 7.64 -18.95
CA ALA A 9 14.45 7.97 -17.65
C ALA A 9 15.85 7.33 -17.58
N SER A 10 16.83 7.98 -18.22
CA SER A 10 18.24 7.81 -17.87
C SER A 10 18.49 8.66 -16.62
N GLN A 11 18.17 8.10 -15.44
CA GLN A 11 18.65 8.67 -14.18
C GLN A 11 20.12 8.30 -14.04
N GLY A 12 20.96 9.15 -14.62
CA GLY A 12 22.37 9.23 -14.27
C GLY A 12 22.49 9.45 -12.76
N ASN A 13 23.23 8.54 -12.13
CA ASN A 13 23.69 8.60 -10.76
C ASN A 13 24.45 9.91 -10.54
N SER A 14 23.75 10.96 -10.10
CA SER A 14 24.36 12.20 -9.63
C SER A 14 25.03 11.91 -8.30
N MET A 15 26.32 11.60 -8.37
CA MET A 15 27.24 11.52 -7.25
C MET A 15 27.27 12.91 -6.61
N GLU A 16 26.40 13.15 -5.63
CA GLU A 16 26.47 14.33 -4.77
C GLU A 16 27.83 14.32 -4.08
N GLN A 17 28.73 15.17 -4.58
CA GLN A 17 30.00 15.42 -3.94
C GLN A 17 29.71 16.17 -2.64
N TYR A 18 29.75 15.46 -1.52
CA TYR A 18 29.74 16.08 -0.20
C TYR A 18 31.05 16.84 0.01
N THR A 19 31.07 18.12 -0.32
CA THR A 19 32.17 19.02 0.05
C THR A 19 32.05 19.34 1.54
N THR A 20 32.90 18.71 2.35
CA THR A 20 33.11 19.12 3.74
C THR A 20 34.00 20.36 3.76
N THR A 21 33.41 21.52 4.04
CA THR A 21 34.16 22.75 4.27
C THR A 21 34.76 22.71 5.67
N VAL A 22 36.06 22.47 5.78
CA VAL A 22 36.81 22.59 7.04
C VAL A 22 37.02 24.08 7.32
N VAL A 23 36.23 24.64 8.24
CA VAL A 23 36.42 26.02 8.73
C VAL A 23 37.46 25.99 9.85
N LEU A 24 38.68 26.43 9.53
CA LEU A 24 39.73 26.71 10.53
C LEU A 24 39.38 28.03 11.25
N PRO A 25 39.43 28.08 12.60
CA PRO A 25 39.25 29.35 13.30
C PRO A 25 40.47 30.25 13.06
N GLN A 26 40.28 31.34 12.33
CA GLN A 26 41.29 32.40 12.19
C GLN A 26 41.40 33.16 13.52
N ARG A 27 42.49 32.92 14.25
CA ARG A 27 42.86 33.74 15.41
C ARG A 27 43.39 35.08 14.90
N ALA A 28 42.52 36.10 14.88
CA ALA A 28 42.88 37.48 14.57
C ALA A 28 43.74 38.07 15.70
N ALA A 29 45.06 38.17 15.50
CA ALA A 29 45.91 39.06 16.28
C ALA A 29 46.00 40.40 15.54
N ARG A 30 45.23 41.39 16.01
CA ARG A 30 45.30 42.78 15.57
C ARG A 30 46.56 43.41 16.18
N LEU A 31 47.60 43.63 15.37
CA LEU A 31 48.72 44.50 15.74
C LEU A 31 48.28 45.95 15.59
N GLU A 32 48.11 46.66 16.70
CA GLU A 32 48.12 48.13 16.70
C GLU A 32 49.56 48.59 16.89
N VAL A 33 50.11 49.22 15.85
CA VAL A 33 51.40 49.91 15.92
C VAL A 33 51.12 51.31 16.46
N SER A 34 51.33 51.50 17.75
CA SER A 34 51.45 52.83 18.37
C SER A 34 52.89 52.97 18.85
N GLY A 35 53.59 53.96 18.31
CA GLY A 35 54.98 54.22 18.62
C GLY A 35 55.12 54.92 19.97
N ASP A 36 55.86 54.27 20.86
CA ASP A 36 56.69 54.94 21.87
C ASP A 36 57.85 54.02 22.23
N THR A 37 59.04 54.38 21.74
CA THR A 37 60.30 53.68 22.02
C THR A 37 60.85 54.16 23.37
N ALA A 38 60.55 53.43 24.43
CA ALA A 38 61.28 53.54 25.69
C ALA A 38 61.46 52.15 26.33
N GLY A 39 62.66 51.60 26.15
CA GLY A 39 63.28 50.61 27.03
C GLY A 39 62.41 49.48 27.57
N MET A 40 62.05 48.51 26.73
CA MET A 40 61.64 47.18 27.16
C MET A 40 62.70 46.20 26.66
N PRO A 41 63.35 45.38 27.52
CA PRO A 41 64.26 44.36 27.02
C PRO A 41 63.46 43.43 26.12
N LEU A 42 63.90 43.29 24.86
CA LEU A 42 63.47 42.25 23.94
C LEU A 42 63.88 40.89 24.52
N ASN A 43 63.16 40.42 25.54
CA ASN A 43 63.09 38.99 25.82
C ASN A 43 62.04 38.42 24.87
N THR A 44 62.40 38.36 23.59
CA THR A 44 61.81 37.37 22.70
C THR A 44 62.32 36.05 23.25
N GLU A 45 61.64 35.48 24.24
CA GLU A 45 61.85 34.10 24.67
C GLU A 45 61.52 33.24 23.46
N GLN A 46 62.51 33.07 22.58
CA GLN A 46 62.46 32.01 21.60
C GLN A 46 62.28 30.74 22.43
N PRO A 47 61.18 30.00 22.20
CA PRO A 47 60.90 28.82 23.00
C PRO A 47 62.13 27.94 22.96
N SER A 48 62.56 27.49 24.13
CA SER A 48 63.76 26.68 24.20
C SER A 48 63.56 25.43 23.34
N ILE A 49 64.63 24.87 22.78
CA ILE A 49 64.55 23.65 21.97
C ILE A 49 63.83 22.52 22.76
N ALA A 50 63.96 22.52 24.09
CA ALA A 50 63.26 21.61 24.98
C ALA A 50 61.74 21.81 25.00
N GLU A 51 61.25 23.05 24.98
CA GLU A 51 59.81 23.37 24.92
C GLU A 51 59.20 22.97 23.58
N LEU A 52 59.92 23.19 22.47
CA LEU A 52 59.48 22.74 21.14
C LEU A 52 59.43 21.21 21.05
N LEU A 53 60.42 20.51 21.58
CA LEU A 53 60.42 19.04 21.65
C LEU A 53 59.28 18.52 22.51
N ALA A 54 59.01 19.14 23.66
CA ALA A 54 57.89 18.79 24.52
C ALA A 54 56.54 19.01 23.82
N ALA A 55 56.38 20.11 23.08
CA ALA A 55 55.17 20.37 22.29
C ALA A 55 54.98 19.35 21.16
N ILE A 56 56.05 18.98 20.44
CA ILE A 56 56.01 17.93 19.40
C ILE A 56 55.61 16.59 20.02
N GLN A 57 56.24 16.19 21.13
CA GLN A 57 55.89 14.94 21.84
C GLN A 57 54.43 14.96 22.32
N GLY A 58 53.96 16.07 22.88
CA GLY A 58 52.57 16.22 23.31
C GLY A 58 51.59 16.10 22.13
N SER A 59 51.91 16.73 20.99
CA SER A 59 51.10 16.61 19.77
C SER A 59 51.11 15.20 19.18
N TRP A 60 52.23 14.48 19.28
CA TRP A 60 52.33 13.08 18.84
C TRP A 60 51.40 12.18 19.65
N VAL A 61 51.47 12.27 20.99
CA VAL A 61 50.57 11.52 21.89
C VAL A 61 49.11 11.87 21.63
N ALA A 62 48.79 13.15 21.42
CA ALA A 62 47.44 13.59 21.08
C ALA A 62 46.96 13.04 19.73
N LEU A 63 47.85 12.93 18.74
CA LEU A 63 47.53 12.35 17.43
C LEU A 63 47.30 10.84 17.54
N GLU A 64 48.16 10.13 18.28
CA GLU A 64 48.04 8.69 18.53
C GLU A 64 46.71 8.34 19.20
N SER A 65 46.33 9.09 20.24
CA SER A 65 45.03 8.95 20.89
C SER A 65 43.84 9.20 19.94
N LYS A 66 43.93 10.21 19.06
CA LYS A 66 42.90 10.48 18.05
C LYS A 66 42.81 9.37 17.02
N ILE A 67 43.94 8.81 16.58
CA ILE A 67 43.97 7.69 15.63
C ILE A 67 43.31 6.45 16.25
N GLU A 68 43.61 6.15 17.51
CA GLU A 68 42.97 5.05 18.24
C GLU A 68 41.46 5.25 18.36
N THR A 69 41.03 6.47 18.71
CA THR A 69 39.60 6.83 18.76
C THR A 69 38.93 6.63 17.40
N VAL A 70 39.53 7.10 16.31
CA VAL A 70 39.01 6.91 14.95
C VAL A 70 38.95 5.42 14.59
N ALA A 71 39.95 4.62 14.97
CA ALA A 71 39.95 3.18 14.71
C ALA A 71 38.78 2.47 15.43
N VAL A 72 38.49 2.86 16.67
CA VAL A 72 37.34 2.35 17.43
C VAL A 72 36.02 2.73 16.74
N GLU A 73 35.84 3.99 16.36
CA GLU A 73 34.62 4.46 15.69
C GLU A 73 34.42 3.80 14.31
N VAL A 74 35.49 3.61 13.53
CA VAL A 74 35.43 2.87 12.26
C VAL A 74 34.97 1.42 12.49
N ASN A 75 35.46 0.76 13.53
CA ASN A 75 35.03 -0.61 13.86
C ASN A 75 33.56 -0.64 14.32
N ARG A 76 33.12 0.38 15.07
CA ARG A 76 31.71 0.54 15.45
C ARG A 76 30.81 0.73 14.22
N LEU A 77 31.18 1.63 13.31
CA LEU A 77 30.46 1.86 12.05
C LEU A 77 30.41 0.60 11.18
N ARG A 78 31.50 -0.17 11.11
CA ARG A 78 31.51 -1.48 10.43
C ARG A 78 30.52 -2.46 11.05
N ALA A 79 30.44 -2.50 12.38
CA ALA A 79 29.49 -3.37 13.08
C ALA A 79 28.04 -2.94 12.83
N ASP A 80 27.75 -1.64 12.87
CA ASP A 80 26.42 -1.12 12.63
C ASP A 80 26.00 -1.29 11.16
N LEU A 81 26.93 -1.11 10.21
CA LEU A 81 26.67 -1.39 8.80
C LEU A 81 26.33 -2.87 8.55
N ARG A 82 26.99 -3.80 9.25
CA ARG A 82 26.64 -5.23 9.19
C ARG A 82 25.22 -5.46 9.70
N LYS A 83 24.86 -4.90 10.85
CA LYS A 83 23.49 -5.01 11.39
C LYS A 83 22.44 -4.45 10.43
N VAL A 84 22.72 -3.31 9.81
CA VAL A 84 21.81 -2.71 8.81
C VAL A 84 21.70 -3.63 7.59
N SER A 85 22.82 -4.16 7.09
CA SER A 85 22.81 -5.10 5.98
C SER A 85 21.98 -6.36 6.28
N ASP A 86 22.10 -6.90 7.49
CA ASP A 86 21.32 -8.08 7.91
C ASP A 86 19.83 -7.76 8.02
N LYS A 87 19.47 -6.60 8.60
CA LYS A 87 18.08 -6.13 8.64
C LYS A 87 17.49 -5.94 7.25
N VAL A 88 18.26 -5.38 6.31
CA VAL A 88 17.84 -5.19 4.92
C VAL A 88 17.56 -6.54 4.26
N LYS A 89 18.45 -7.53 4.42
CA LYS A 89 18.21 -8.89 3.86
C LYS A 89 16.93 -9.53 4.40
N VAL A 90 16.68 -9.40 5.70
CA VAL A 90 15.44 -9.92 6.32
C VAL A 90 14.21 -9.21 5.77
N ALA A 91 14.27 -7.88 5.63
CA ALA A 91 13.19 -7.09 5.05
C ALA A 91 12.93 -7.46 3.58
N GLU A 92 13.97 -7.63 2.77
CA GLU A 92 13.87 -8.07 1.37
C GLU A 92 13.24 -9.47 1.25
N GLY A 93 13.62 -10.40 2.14
CA GLY A 93 13.00 -11.72 2.22
C GLY A 93 11.50 -11.64 2.54
N SER A 94 11.14 -10.85 3.55
CA SER A 94 9.75 -10.63 3.97
C SER A 94 8.93 -9.98 2.85
N ILE A 95 9.49 -9.01 2.13
CA ILE A 95 8.84 -8.37 0.97
C ILE A 95 8.59 -9.39 -0.14
N THR A 96 9.56 -10.26 -0.42
CA THR A 96 9.42 -11.31 -1.45
C THR A 96 8.30 -12.29 -1.10
N GLU A 97 8.20 -12.69 0.17
CA GLU A 97 7.13 -13.55 0.66
C GLU A 97 5.76 -12.88 0.53
N LEU A 98 5.63 -11.63 1.01
CA LEU A 98 4.40 -10.84 0.87
C LEU A 98 3.99 -10.64 -0.60
N GLN A 99 4.94 -10.42 -1.50
CA GLN A 99 4.66 -10.31 -2.94
C GLN A 99 4.09 -11.61 -3.51
N SER A 100 4.61 -12.76 -3.07
CA SER A 100 4.09 -14.08 -3.45
C SER A 100 2.66 -14.29 -2.95
N GLU A 101 2.39 -14.00 -1.67
CA GLU A 101 1.07 -14.09 -1.06
C GLU A 101 0.04 -13.20 -1.76
N VAL A 102 0.39 -11.92 -1.99
CA VAL A 102 -0.46 -10.99 -2.74
C VAL A 102 -0.73 -11.51 -4.16
N GLY A 103 0.27 -12.11 -4.80
CA GLY A 103 0.11 -12.77 -6.10
C GLY A 103 -0.90 -13.92 -6.07
N MET A 104 -0.86 -14.74 -5.02
CA MET A 104 -1.81 -15.84 -4.82
C MET A 104 -3.23 -15.34 -4.55
N LEU A 105 -3.38 -14.37 -3.63
CA LEU A 105 -4.67 -13.76 -3.29
C LEU A 105 -5.33 -13.10 -4.50
N ARG A 106 -4.54 -12.40 -5.34
CA ARG A 106 -5.04 -11.82 -6.59
C ARG A 106 -5.59 -12.89 -7.54
N LYS A 107 -4.90 -14.03 -7.68
CA LYS A 107 -5.39 -15.15 -8.51
C LYS A 107 -6.70 -15.72 -7.96
N GLN A 108 -6.78 -15.94 -6.65
CA GLN A 108 -8.00 -16.43 -5.99
C GLN A 108 -9.15 -15.44 -6.17
N MET A 109 -8.91 -14.14 -6.03
CA MET A 109 -9.92 -13.11 -6.23
C MET A 109 -10.44 -13.12 -7.67
N VAL A 110 -9.56 -13.18 -8.66
CA VAL A 110 -9.96 -13.27 -10.08
C VAL A 110 -10.81 -14.52 -10.34
N GLN A 111 -10.41 -15.66 -9.76
CA GLN A 111 -11.18 -16.90 -9.87
C GLN A 111 -12.56 -16.77 -9.22
N ALA A 112 -12.64 -16.22 -8.00
CA ALA A 112 -13.88 -16.01 -7.28
C ALA A 112 -14.83 -15.07 -8.06
N THR A 113 -14.35 -13.92 -8.50
CA THR A 113 -15.14 -12.98 -9.31
C THR A 113 -15.63 -13.63 -10.61
N SER A 114 -14.79 -14.41 -11.29
CA SER A 114 -15.19 -15.15 -12.49
C SER A 114 -16.27 -16.20 -12.19
N THR A 115 -16.16 -16.91 -11.07
CA THR A 115 -17.20 -17.86 -10.67
C THR A 115 -18.53 -17.17 -10.36
N VAL A 116 -18.49 -16.04 -9.64
CA VAL A 116 -19.69 -15.25 -9.34
C VAL A 116 -20.34 -14.75 -10.63
N GLY A 117 -19.58 -14.12 -11.53
CA GLY A 117 -20.10 -13.65 -12.81
C GLY A 117 -20.65 -14.75 -13.72
N ARG A 118 -20.22 -16.01 -13.55
CA ARG A 118 -20.81 -17.16 -14.25
C ARG A 118 -22.07 -17.70 -13.58
N LEU A 119 -22.22 -17.51 -12.27
CA LEU A 119 -23.38 -17.95 -11.50
C LEU A 119 -24.55 -16.98 -11.60
N GLU A 120 -24.28 -15.67 -11.69
CA GLU A 120 -25.30 -14.63 -11.85
C GLU A 120 -26.30 -14.91 -13.00
N PRO A 121 -25.88 -15.13 -14.26
CA PRO A 121 -26.83 -15.37 -15.35
C PRO A 121 -27.56 -16.72 -15.21
N ARG A 122 -26.95 -17.69 -14.53
CA ARG A 122 -27.60 -18.99 -14.26
C ARG A 122 -28.68 -18.85 -13.20
N LEU A 123 -28.45 -17.99 -12.21
CA LEU A 123 -29.45 -17.68 -11.19
C LEU A 123 -30.61 -16.90 -11.80
N GLU A 124 -30.32 -15.91 -12.64
CA GLU A 124 -31.34 -15.14 -13.37
C GLU A 124 -32.18 -16.05 -14.29
N ASP A 125 -31.55 -16.95 -15.05
CA ASP A 125 -32.28 -17.95 -15.86
C ASP A 125 -33.15 -18.87 -15.00
N ALA A 126 -32.61 -19.38 -13.89
CA ALA A 126 -33.34 -20.27 -12.99
C ALA A 126 -34.54 -19.56 -12.33
N GLU A 127 -34.35 -18.32 -11.88
CA GLU A 127 -35.41 -17.50 -11.31
C GLU A 127 -36.48 -17.18 -12.36
N GLY A 128 -36.07 -16.74 -13.54
CA GLY A 128 -36.97 -16.49 -14.66
C GLY A 128 -37.83 -17.72 -14.97
N ARG A 129 -37.20 -18.88 -15.19
CA ARG A 129 -37.90 -20.14 -15.45
C ARG A 129 -38.81 -20.59 -14.31
N SER A 130 -38.43 -20.32 -13.06
CA SER A 130 -39.28 -20.59 -11.89
C SER A 130 -40.52 -19.72 -11.85
N GLN A 131 -40.48 -18.51 -12.43
CA GLN A 131 -41.62 -17.59 -12.47
C GLN A 131 -42.48 -17.75 -13.72
N LEU A 132 -41.94 -18.27 -14.83
CA LEU A 132 -42.67 -18.42 -16.11
C LEU A 132 -43.96 -19.25 -16.00
N ASN A 133 -43.97 -20.27 -15.12
CA ASN A 133 -45.14 -21.13 -14.92
C ASN A 133 -46.09 -20.61 -13.83
N ASN A 134 -45.77 -19.47 -13.20
CA ASN A 134 -46.57 -18.89 -12.14
C ASN A 134 -47.29 -17.65 -12.67
N VAL A 135 -48.62 -17.64 -12.62
CA VAL A 135 -49.44 -16.48 -13.01
C VAL A 135 -50.12 -15.90 -11.79
N ARG A 136 -50.10 -14.57 -11.67
CA ARG A 136 -50.81 -13.84 -10.60
C ARG A 136 -52.11 -13.26 -11.13
N LEU A 137 -53.23 -13.71 -10.58
CA LEU A 137 -54.55 -13.19 -10.92
C LEU A 137 -54.98 -12.15 -9.88
N LEU A 138 -55.54 -11.03 -10.34
CA LEU A 138 -55.95 -9.89 -9.50
C LEU A 138 -57.43 -9.56 -9.73
N GLY A 139 -58.09 -8.98 -8.71
CA GLY A 139 -59.48 -8.52 -8.81
C GLY A 139 -60.55 -9.54 -8.40
N PHE A 140 -60.17 -10.68 -7.82
CA PHE A 140 -61.13 -11.62 -7.25
C PHE A 140 -61.65 -11.14 -5.87
N PRO A 141 -62.97 -11.24 -5.61
CA PRO A 141 -63.51 -11.03 -4.27
C PRO A 141 -62.89 -11.99 -3.25
N GLU A 142 -62.83 -11.57 -1.99
CA GLU A 142 -62.34 -12.45 -0.93
C GLU A 142 -63.25 -13.67 -0.75
N CYS A 143 -62.63 -14.85 -0.55
CA CYS A 143 -63.30 -16.13 -0.37
C CYS A 143 -64.16 -16.63 -1.56
N ALA A 144 -64.07 -16.02 -2.74
CA ALA A 144 -64.81 -16.46 -3.94
C ALA A 144 -64.47 -17.90 -4.40
N GLU A 145 -63.31 -18.40 -3.97
CA GLU A 145 -62.70 -19.66 -4.40
C GLU A 145 -63.22 -20.88 -3.63
N GLY A 146 -63.83 -20.66 -2.45
CA GLY A 146 -64.26 -21.74 -1.55
C GLY A 146 -63.09 -22.56 -0.99
N SER A 147 -63.27 -23.87 -0.86
CA SER A 147 -62.27 -24.80 -0.31
C SER A 147 -61.34 -25.43 -1.34
N ALA A 148 -61.61 -25.24 -2.64
CA ALA A 148 -60.87 -25.86 -3.75
C ALA A 148 -60.41 -24.79 -4.75
N THR A 149 -59.38 -24.05 -4.36
CA THR A 149 -58.82 -22.94 -5.13
C THR A 149 -58.32 -23.36 -6.52
N GLU A 150 -57.70 -24.54 -6.65
CA GLU A 150 -57.19 -25.05 -7.94
C GLU A 150 -58.32 -25.24 -8.96
N SER A 151 -59.40 -25.91 -8.57
CA SER A 151 -60.54 -26.18 -9.46
C SER A 151 -61.30 -24.90 -9.84
N PHE A 152 -61.40 -23.93 -8.92
CA PHE A 152 -61.98 -22.63 -9.21
C PHE A 152 -61.18 -21.89 -10.29
N VAL A 153 -59.85 -21.82 -10.13
CA VAL A 153 -58.97 -21.15 -11.10
C VAL A 153 -58.98 -21.87 -12.44
N GLU A 154 -58.95 -23.21 -12.45
CA GLU A 154 -58.98 -23.98 -13.70
C GLU A 154 -60.27 -23.73 -14.50
N ASN A 155 -61.42 -23.72 -13.83
CA ASN A 155 -62.72 -23.43 -14.46
C ASN A 155 -62.78 -21.98 -14.96
N TRP A 156 -62.32 -21.02 -14.15
CA TRP A 156 -62.31 -19.61 -14.55
C TRP A 156 -61.42 -19.37 -15.79
N ILE A 157 -60.22 -19.95 -15.82
CA ILE A 157 -59.31 -19.84 -16.98
C ILE A 157 -59.98 -20.43 -18.21
N ARG A 158 -60.64 -21.59 -18.07
CA ARG A 158 -61.37 -22.24 -19.17
C ARG A 158 -62.46 -21.32 -19.71
N ASP A 159 -63.25 -20.70 -18.85
CA ASP A 159 -64.35 -19.83 -19.26
C ASP A 159 -63.86 -18.56 -19.97
N VAL A 160 -62.77 -17.95 -19.49
CA VAL A 160 -62.20 -16.73 -20.09
C VAL A 160 -61.52 -17.01 -21.43
N LEU A 161 -60.83 -18.14 -21.55
CA LEU A 161 -59.99 -18.48 -22.73
C LEU A 161 -60.67 -19.42 -23.73
N GLN A 162 -61.88 -19.91 -23.44
CA GLN A 162 -62.73 -20.65 -24.39
C GLN A 162 -62.84 -20.00 -25.79
N PRO A 163 -62.98 -18.65 -25.92
CA PRO A 163 -63.08 -18.01 -27.23
C PRO A 163 -61.80 -18.03 -28.07
N THR A 164 -60.64 -18.31 -27.46
CA THR A 164 -59.32 -18.15 -28.10
C THR A 164 -58.81 -19.42 -28.80
N GLY A 165 -59.56 -20.54 -28.74
CA GLY A 165 -59.24 -21.76 -29.48
C GLY A 165 -58.00 -22.50 -28.99
N LEU A 166 -57.60 -22.31 -27.73
CA LEU A 166 -56.45 -23.01 -27.14
C LEU A 166 -56.71 -24.53 -27.08
N SER A 167 -55.86 -25.29 -27.78
CA SER A 167 -56.03 -26.72 -28.07
C SER A 167 -55.50 -27.67 -26.97
N ARG A 168 -55.11 -27.15 -25.80
CA ARG A 168 -54.57 -27.97 -24.69
C ARG A 168 -55.37 -27.81 -23.41
N VAL A 169 -55.61 -28.95 -22.76
CA VAL A 169 -56.08 -29.04 -21.37
C VAL A 169 -55.01 -28.39 -20.49
N PHE A 170 -55.33 -27.24 -19.90
CA PHE A 170 -54.49 -26.62 -18.89
C PHE A 170 -54.68 -27.38 -17.58
N VAL A 171 -53.60 -27.66 -16.87
CA VAL A 171 -53.64 -28.30 -15.54
C VAL A 171 -53.03 -27.30 -14.56
N VAL A 172 -53.80 -26.95 -13.53
CA VAL A 172 -53.31 -26.12 -12.44
C VAL A 172 -52.62 -27.05 -11.43
N GLU A 173 -51.30 -26.99 -11.33
CA GLU A 173 -50.55 -27.83 -10.38
C GLU A 173 -50.76 -27.41 -8.92
N ARG A 174 -50.84 -26.09 -8.68
CA ARG A 174 -51.06 -25.49 -7.37
C ARG A 174 -51.63 -24.10 -7.53
N ALA A 175 -52.61 -23.76 -6.70
CA ALA A 175 -53.14 -22.41 -6.64
C ALA A 175 -53.34 -22.01 -5.18
N HIS A 176 -52.96 -20.79 -4.85
CA HIS A 176 -53.07 -20.27 -3.49
C HIS A 176 -53.14 -18.75 -3.52
N ARG A 177 -53.75 -18.18 -2.48
CA ARG A 177 -53.69 -16.74 -2.25
C ARG A 177 -52.26 -16.32 -1.95
N ALA A 178 -51.83 -15.21 -2.54
CA ALA A 178 -50.57 -14.59 -2.19
C ALA A 178 -50.58 -14.20 -0.71
N LEU A 179 -49.50 -14.47 0.01
CA LEU A 179 -49.28 -14.01 1.38
C LEU A 179 -49.08 -12.49 1.36
N VAL A 180 -50.18 -11.75 1.31
CA VAL A 180 -50.20 -10.29 1.42
C VAL A 180 -51.07 -9.95 2.62
N THR A 181 -50.59 -9.05 3.47
CA THR A 181 -51.38 -8.47 4.57
C THR A 181 -52.63 -7.83 3.99
N PRO A 182 -53.84 -8.12 4.54
CA PRO A 182 -55.07 -7.46 4.11
C PRO A 182 -54.90 -5.94 4.16
N PRO A 183 -55.48 -5.18 3.21
CA PRO A 183 -55.52 -3.72 3.26
C PRO A 183 -56.28 -3.20 4.48
#